data_AF-A0A820H3M7-F1
#
_entry.id   AF-A0A820H3M7-F1
#
_cell.length_a   1.000
_cell.length_b   1.000
_cell.length_c   1.000
_cell.angle_alpha   90.00
_cell.angle_beta   90.00
_cell.angle_gamma   90.00
#
_symmetry.space_group_name_H-M   'P 1'
#
loop_
_entity.id
_entity.type
_entity.pdbx_description
1 polymer ?
#
loop_
_entity_poly.entity_id
_entity_poly.type
_entity_poly.pdbx_seq_one_letter_code
_entity_poly.pdbx_strand_id
1 'polypeptide(L)'
;MGYPTRLGNLICIYLEKISSKLRHLAEQLRKAREDDDFVETDLRLWTTKLQELKINITDVHPTVTVHEDPFITLVAQLNIKSISQRSEEDEKLARICGSVQLDDNNCVAIQRDSTIISYVRGKNEYSFGRHQIRFRVDKTELHYSTVFGIIAKMETLSKWPSSCYGWSNDDTYYSNGNYYSNNNSMGNDLSGQISFTIQLLVDCDNRKIQYFNEKTKNMRELNINLTKCPFPWQIFFYLHEAGDRIQLL
;
A
#
# COMPACT_ATOMS: atom_id res chain seq x y z
N MET A 1 -15.22 -17.14 -20.89
CA MET A 1 -13.95 -17.88 -20.90
C MET A 1 -12.90 -17.00 -21.56
N GLY A 2 -12.14 -16.25 -20.77
CA GLY A 2 -11.09 -15.36 -21.28
C GLY A 2 -9.78 -16.12 -21.38
N TYR A 3 -9.14 -16.08 -22.55
CA TYR A 3 -7.80 -16.64 -22.73
C TYR A 3 -6.79 -15.82 -21.92
N PRO A 4 -5.89 -16.44 -21.12
CA PRO A 4 -4.78 -15.70 -20.53
C PRO A 4 -3.91 -15.14 -21.66
N THR A 5 -3.69 -13.82 -21.62
CA THR A 5 -2.89 -13.07 -22.58
C THR A 5 -1.49 -13.69 -22.70
N ARG A 6 -1.02 -13.89 -23.94
CA ARG A 6 0.30 -14.47 -24.25
C ARG A 6 1.47 -13.85 -23.46
N LEU A 7 1.33 -12.60 -23.00
CA LEU A 7 2.30 -11.91 -22.15
C LEU A 7 2.43 -12.52 -20.75
N GLY A 8 1.32 -12.91 -20.11
CA GLY A 8 1.35 -13.48 -18.76
C GLY A 8 2.07 -14.83 -18.72
N ASN A 9 1.87 -15.66 -19.73
CA ASN A 9 2.58 -16.94 -19.86
C ASN A 9 4.09 -16.73 -20.09
N LEU A 10 4.50 -15.72 -20.87
CA LEU A 10 5.92 -15.41 -21.09
C LEU A 10 6.60 -14.96 -19.79
N ILE A 11 5.93 -14.15 -18.98
CA ILE A 11 6.45 -13.68 -17.68
C ILE A 11 6.58 -14.86 -16.70
N CYS A 12 5.59 -15.74 -16.62
CA CYS A 12 5.65 -16.92 -15.76
C CYS A 12 6.81 -17.86 -16.14
N ILE A 13 6.96 -18.17 -17.44
CA ILE A 13 8.07 -19.00 -17.95
C ILE A 13 9.43 -18.35 -17.62
N TYR A 14 9.52 -17.03 -17.73
CA TYR A 14 10.75 -16.31 -17.43
C TYR A 14 11.08 -16.32 -15.92
N LEU A 15 10.08 -16.12 -15.06
CA LEU A 15 10.23 -16.19 -13.60
C LEU A 15 10.63 -17.60 -13.12
N GLU A 16 10.05 -18.65 -13.72
CA GLU A 16 10.45 -20.03 -13.45
C GLU A 16 11.91 -20.28 -13.84
N LYS A 17 12.34 -19.75 -14.99
CA LYS A 17 13.72 -19.86 -15.47
C LYS A 17 14.72 -19.15 -14.54
N ILE A 18 14.39 -17.96 -14.06
CA ILE A 18 15.22 -17.24 -13.06
C ILE A 18 15.25 -18.00 -11.74
N SER A 19 14.09 -18.43 -11.24
CA SER A 19 13.98 -19.16 -9.98
C SER A 19 14.78 -20.45 -9.99
N SER A 20 14.77 -21.17 -11.11
CA SER A 20 15.57 -22.37 -11.33
C SER A 20 17.07 -22.08 -11.31
N LYS A 21 17.52 -21.02 -11.99
CA LYS A 21 18.93 -20.58 -11.97
C LYS A 21 19.40 -20.19 -10.57
N LEU A 22 18.58 -19.46 -9.81
CA LEU A 22 18.89 -19.08 -8.44
C LEU A 22 18.97 -20.28 -7.50
N ARG A 23 18.02 -21.22 -7.61
CA ARG A 23 18.05 -22.47 -6.83
C ARG A 23 19.31 -23.28 -7.14
N HIS A 24 19.67 -23.38 -8.42
CA HIS A 24 20.88 -24.08 -8.83
C HIS A 24 22.15 -23.43 -8.26
N LEU A 25 22.22 -22.09 -8.30
CA LEU A 25 23.35 -21.33 -7.78
C LEU A 25 23.47 -21.45 -6.25
N ALA A 26 22.34 -21.39 -5.55
CA ALA A 26 22.28 -21.62 -4.10
C ALA A 26 22.73 -23.03 -3.71
N GLU A 27 22.34 -24.05 -4.48
CA GLU A 27 22.75 -25.43 -4.25
C GLU A 27 24.24 -25.66 -4.50
N GLN A 28 24.79 -25.03 -5.54
CA GLN A 28 26.24 -25.08 -5.79
C GLN A 28 27.04 -24.40 -4.66
N LEU A 29 26.56 -23.26 -4.14
CA LEU A 29 27.19 -22.59 -3.00
C LEU A 29 27.12 -23.44 -1.73
N ARG A 30 25.98 -24.09 -1.49
CA ARG A 30 25.79 -24.99 -0.35
C ARG A 30 26.76 -26.16 -0.40
N LYS A 31 26.88 -26.79 -1.58
CA LYS A 31 27.80 -27.91 -1.80
C LYS A 31 29.27 -27.49 -1.67
N ALA A 32 29.67 -26.37 -2.28
CA ALA A 32 31.04 -25.85 -2.16
C ALA A 32 31.42 -25.52 -0.70
N ARG A 33 30.44 -25.13 0.13
CA ARG A 33 30.64 -24.93 1.57
C ARG A 33 30.75 -26.25 2.35
N GLU A 34 30.00 -27.28 1.96
CA GLU A 34 30.05 -28.61 2.58
C GLU A 34 31.36 -29.34 2.25
N ASP A 35 31.93 -29.09 1.06
CA ASP A 35 33.15 -29.74 0.56
C ASP A 35 34.46 -29.08 1.09
N ASP A 36 34.38 -28.06 1.95
CA ASP A 36 35.50 -27.27 2.55
C ASP A 36 36.52 -26.70 1.54
N ASP A 37 36.15 -26.68 0.26
CA ASP A 37 37.01 -26.34 -0.88
C ASP A 37 36.86 -24.85 -1.26
N PHE A 38 36.79 -23.98 -0.24
CA PHE A 38 36.47 -22.56 -0.43
C PHE A 38 37.75 -21.74 -0.64
N VAL A 39 38.20 -21.62 -1.89
CA VAL A 39 39.35 -20.79 -2.26
C VAL A 39 38.90 -19.41 -2.73
N GLU A 40 39.74 -18.38 -2.57
CA GLU A 40 39.42 -16.99 -2.98
C GLU A 40 39.01 -16.87 -4.47
N THR A 41 39.52 -17.78 -5.29
CA THR A 41 39.16 -17.92 -6.71
C THR A 41 37.68 -18.22 -6.92
N ASP A 42 37.07 -19.03 -6.05
CA ASP A 42 35.65 -19.39 -6.12
C ASP A 42 34.77 -18.20 -5.75
N LEU A 43 35.16 -17.41 -4.74
CA LEU A 43 34.46 -16.18 -4.38
C LEU A 43 34.37 -15.19 -5.54
N ARG A 44 35.48 -15.01 -6.28
CA ARG A 44 35.48 -14.17 -7.48
C ARG A 44 34.56 -14.73 -8.56
N LEU A 45 34.62 -16.03 -8.81
CA LEU A 45 33.75 -16.70 -9.79
C LEU A 45 32.25 -16.51 -9.44
N TRP A 46 31.89 -16.68 -8.18
CA TRP A 46 30.51 -16.50 -7.70
C TRP A 46 30.05 -15.05 -7.78
N THR A 47 30.94 -14.11 -7.45
CA THR A 47 30.66 -12.67 -7.57
C THR A 47 30.36 -12.30 -9.02
N THR A 48 31.16 -12.80 -9.97
CA THR A 48 30.94 -12.60 -11.41
C THR A 48 29.61 -13.21 -11.87
N LYS A 49 29.31 -14.46 -11.48
CA LYS A 49 28.04 -15.11 -11.83
C LYS A 49 26.81 -14.37 -11.28
N LEU A 50 26.91 -13.81 -10.08
CA LEU A 50 25.86 -12.98 -9.49
C LEU A 50 25.70 -11.65 -10.23
N GLN A 51 26.80 -11.01 -10.62
CA GLN A 51 26.76 -9.78 -11.44
C GLN A 51 26.17 -10.02 -12.83
N GLU A 52 26.54 -11.11 -13.50
CA GLU A 52 25.94 -11.50 -14.78
C GLU A 52 24.45 -11.77 -14.65
N LEU A 53 24.02 -12.45 -13.57
CA LEU A 53 22.60 -12.68 -13.31
C LEU A 53 21.87 -11.37 -13.03
N LYS A 54 22.48 -10.44 -12.28
CA LYS A 54 21.94 -9.10 -12.00
C LYS A 54 21.73 -8.32 -13.30
N ILE A 55 22.73 -8.27 -14.18
CA ILE A 55 22.65 -7.60 -15.48
C ILE A 55 21.53 -8.23 -16.33
N ASN A 56 21.50 -9.56 -16.44
CA ASN A 56 20.47 -10.27 -17.20
C ASN A 56 19.03 -10.03 -16.68
N ILE A 57 18.85 -9.80 -15.38
CA ILE A 57 17.53 -9.49 -14.78
C ILE A 57 17.15 -8.04 -15.06
N THR A 58 18.11 -7.12 -15.00
CA THR A 58 17.88 -5.67 -15.17
C THR A 58 17.62 -5.31 -16.63
N ASP A 59 18.28 -6.00 -17.57
CA ASP A 59 18.14 -5.77 -19.01
C ASP A 59 16.80 -6.26 -19.59
N VAL A 60 16.14 -7.22 -18.92
CA VAL A 60 14.91 -7.86 -19.46
C VAL A 60 13.63 -7.15 -19.02
N HIS A 61 13.66 -6.31 -17.98
CA HIS A 61 12.53 -5.44 -17.65
C HIS A 61 12.95 -4.30 -16.70
N PRO A 62 12.62 -3.03 -16.97
CA PRO A 62 12.99 -1.87 -16.12
C PRO A 62 12.24 -1.81 -14.76
N THR A 63 11.67 -2.92 -14.32
CA THR A 63 10.67 -3.00 -13.24
C THR A 63 11.13 -3.88 -12.09
N VAL A 64 12.36 -4.40 -12.12
CA VAL A 64 12.97 -5.18 -11.04
C VAL A 64 14.15 -4.40 -10.48
N THR A 65 14.02 -3.83 -9.29
CA THR A 65 15.13 -3.17 -8.58
C THR A 65 15.74 -4.11 -7.55
N VAL A 66 17.03 -4.39 -7.69
CA VAL A 66 17.81 -5.14 -6.70
C VAL A 66 18.37 -4.15 -5.68
N HIS A 67 17.88 -4.22 -4.43
CA HIS A 67 18.42 -3.41 -3.33
C HIS A 67 19.50 -4.20 -2.57
N GLU A 68 20.66 -3.58 -2.38
CA GLU A 68 21.72 -4.08 -1.51
C GLU A 68 21.52 -3.46 -0.12
N ASP A 69 21.36 -4.30 0.90
CA ASP A 69 21.27 -3.89 2.30
C ASP A 69 22.68 -3.71 2.88
N PRO A 70 23.09 -2.50 3.30
CA PRO A 70 24.43 -2.25 3.82
C PRO A 70 24.67 -2.86 5.22
N PHE A 71 23.65 -3.40 5.89
CA PHE A 71 23.75 -3.94 7.24
C PHE A 71 23.77 -5.47 7.31
N ILE A 72 23.56 -6.18 6.19
CA ILE A 72 23.56 -7.65 6.14
C ILE A 72 24.83 -8.14 5.47
N THR A 73 25.67 -8.84 6.24
CA THR A 73 26.96 -9.37 5.79
C THR A 73 26.78 -10.50 4.76
N LEU A 74 27.39 -10.31 3.59
CA LEU A 74 27.74 -11.26 2.50
C LEU A 74 26.66 -12.12 1.81
N VAL A 75 25.47 -12.31 2.38
CA VAL A 75 24.35 -12.93 1.64
C VAL A 75 23.42 -11.83 1.21
N ALA A 76 23.66 -11.28 0.02
CA ALA A 76 22.69 -10.42 -0.65
C ALA A 76 21.36 -11.19 -0.76
N GLN A 77 20.41 -10.89 0.12
CA GLN A 77 19.05 -11.39 -0.03
C GLN A 77 18.48 -10.72 -1.26
N LEU A 78 18.48 -11.45 -2.37
CA LEU A 78 17.82 -11.07 -3.61
C LEU A 78 16.32 -11.00 -3.36
N ASN A 79 15.87 -9.83 -2.92
CA ASN A 79 14.46 -9.54 -2.77
C ASN A 79 13.92 -9.13 -4.14
N ILE A 80 13.55 -10.14 -4.94
CA ILE A 80 12.87 -9.92 -6.22
C ILE A 80 11.47 -9.44 -5.89
N LYS A 81 11.32 -8.13 -5.72
CA LYS A 81 10.02 -7.47 -5.74
C LYS A 81 9.52 -7.60 -7.17
N SER A 82 8.70 -8.61 -7.45
CA SER A 82 7.82 -8.48 -8.59
C SER A 82 6.98 -7.25 -8.30
N ILE A 83 7.01 -6.25 -9.18
CA ILE A 83 5.91 -5.31 -9.24
C ILE A 83 4.75 -6.13 -9.78
N SER A 84 4.16 -6.97 -8.93
CA SER A 84 2.76 -7.27 -9.07
C SER A 84 2.11 -5.90 -8.88
N GLN A 85 1.81 -5.24 -10.00
CA GLN A 85 0.56 -4.49 -10.07
C GLN A 85 -0.51 -5.50 -9.66
N ARG A 86 -0.73 -5.69 -8.36
CA ARG A 86 -2.01 -6.19 -7.89
C ARG A 86 -2.98 -5.19 -8.49
N SER A 87 -3.79 -5.67 -9.42
CA SER A 87 -4.76 -4.83 -10.10
C SER A 87 -5.51 -4.06 -9.03
N GLU A 88 -5.68 -2.75 -9.24
CA GLU A 88 -6.52 -1.88 -8.40
C GLU A 88 -7.94 -2.50 -8.22
N GLU A 89 -8.32 -3.43 -9.11
CA GLU A 89 -9.58 -4.17 -9.19
C GLU A 89 -9.95 -5.06 -7.98
N ASP A 90 -9.01 -5.36 -7.08
CA ASP A 90 -9.28 -6.23 -5.91
C ASP A 90 -9.51 -5.49 -4.59
N GLU A 91 -9.49 -4.15 -4.57
CA GLU A 91 -9.74 -3.42 -3.33
C GLU A 91 -11.22 -3.52 -2.91
N LYS A 92 -11.44 -3.88 -1.64
CA LYS A 92 -12.76 -4.13 -1.07
C LYS A 92 -12.85 -3.63 0.34
N LEU A 93 -14.03 -3.20 0.76
CA LEU A 93 -14.33 -2.89 2.15
C LEU A 93 -14.68 -4.19 2.90
N ALA A 94 -14.40 -4.25 4.20
CA ALA A 94 -14.68 -5.47 4.97
C ALA A 94 -15.02 -5.22 6.43
N ARG A 95 -14.15 -4.53 7.17
CA ARG A 95 -14.31 -4.40 8.63
C ARG A 95 -15.10 -3.15 8.95
N ILE A 96 -16.24 -3.31 9.61
CA ILE A 96 -17.18 -2.24 9.94
C ILE A 96 -17.19 -2.00 11.44
N CYS A 97 -17.30 -0.74 11.83
CA CYS A 97 -17.72 -0.30 13.15
C CYS A 97 -18.92 0.64 13.01
N GLY A 98 -19.88 0.53 13.93
CA GLY A 98 -21.08 1.37 13.92
C GLY A 98 -22.10 0.93 12.88
N SER A 99 -22.83 1.89 12.34
CA SER A 99 -23.99 1.69 11.47
C SER A 99 -23.65 1.88 9.99
N VAL A 100 -22.66 1.14 9.48
CA VAL A 100 -22.30 1.16 8.05
C VAL A 100 -22.89 -0.06 7.34
N GLN A 101 -23.54 0.18 6.21
CA GLN A 101 -23.92 -0.86 5.27
C GLN A 101 -22.91 -0.95 4.13
N LEU A 102 -22.49 -2.16 3.78
CA LEU A 102 -21.74 -2.42 2.55
C LEU A 102 -22.68 -2.79 1.40
N ASP A 103 -22.34 -2.34 0.20
CA ASP A 103 -23.06 -2.59 -1.04
C ASP A 103 -22.08 -2.77 -2.21
N ASP A 104 -22.59 -3.10 -3.40
CA ASP A 104 -21.84 -3.26 -4.65
C ASP A 104 -20.62 -4.18 -4.49
N ASN A 105 -20.88 -5.41 -4.03
CA ASN A 105 -19.85 -6.40 -3.73
C ASN A 105 -18.73 -5.81 -2.84
N ASN A 106 -19.13 -5.11 -1.77
CA ASN A 106 -18.28 -4.42 -0.81
C ASN A 106 -17.37 -3.31 -1.40
N CYS A 107 -17.70 -2.73 -2.55
CA CYS A 107 -17.02 -1.52 -3.03
C CYS A 107 -17.64 -0.24 -2.47
N VAL A 108 -18.85 -0.30 -1.93
CA VAL A 108 -19.59 0.86 -1.44
C VAL A 108 -19.86 0.71 0.05
N ALA A 109 -19.60 1.75 0.83
CA ALA A 109 -20.03 1.88 2.21
C ALA A 109 -21.00 3.05 2.34
N ILE A 110 -22.10 2.85 3.07
CA ILE A 110 -23.14 3.86 3.30
C ILE A 110 -23.41 3.92 4.80
N GLN A 111 -23.31 5.10 5.39
CA GLN A 111 -23.69 5.34 6.78
C GLN A 111 -25.21 5.33 6.91
N ARG A 112 -25.76 4.59 7.88
CA ARG A 112 -27.21 4.42 8.05
C ARG A 112 -27.80 5.21 9.22
N ASP A 113 -26.99 5.50 10.23
CA ASP A 113 -27.43 6.17 11.46
C ASP A 113 -26.35 7.13 11.96
N SER A 114 -26.67 8.41 12.06
CA SER A 114 -25.74 9.47 12.50
C SER A 114 -25.52 9.52 14.01
N THR A 115 -26.27 8.75 14.81
CA THR A 115 -26.12 8.75 16.27
C THR A 115 -24.90 7.96 16.77
N ILE A 116 -24.28 7.16 15.90
CA ILE A 116 -23.17 6.26 16.27
C ILE A 116 -21.95 6.58 15.39
N ILE A 117 -20.78 6.64 16.03
CA ILE A 117 -19.49 6.72 15.36
C ILE A 117 -19.33 5.51 14.44
N SER A 118 -19.22 5.79 13.15
CA SER A 118 -19.15 4.76 12.13
C SER A 118 -17.90 4.86 11.30
N TYR A 119 -17.26 3.72 11.05
CA TYR A 119 -16.12 3.66 10.17
C TYR A 119 -15.98 2.29 9.53
N VAL A 120 -15.28 2.27 8.42
CA VAL A 120 -15.04 1.09 7.61
C VAL A 120 -13.57 1.01 7.24
N ARG A 121 -13.03 -0.22 7.20
CA ARG A 121 -11.68 -0.50 6.73
C ARG A 121 -11.70 -1.34 5.46
N GLY A 122 -10.64 -1.17 4.67
CA GLY A 122 -10.35 -2.06 3.56
C GLY A 122 -10.05 -3.49 4.02
N LYS A 123 -10.21 -4.42 3.08
CA LYS A 123 -9.92 -5.84 3.23
C LYS A 123 -8.42 -6.10 3.11
N ASN A 124 -7.74 -5.35 2.25
CA ASN A 124 -6.33 -5.55 1.98
C ASN A 124 -5.45 -5.01 3.11
N GLU A 125 -4.23 -5.55 3.15
CA GLU A 125 -3.21 -5.27 4.15
C GLU A 125 -1.92 -4.89 3.43
N TYR A 126 -1.35 -3.75 3.80
CA TYR A 126 -0.16 -3.20 3.16
C TYR A 126 1.00 -3.14 4.16
N SER A 127 2.09 -3.81 3.82
CA SER A 127 3.33 -3.84 4.65
C SER A 127 4.59 -3.49 3.87
N PHE A 128 4.51 -3.41 2.54
CA PHE A 128 5.64 -3.18 1.64
C PHE A 128 5.15 -2.63 0.31
N GLY A 129 6.02 -1.96 -0.44
CA GLY A 129 5.71 -1.42 -1.75
C GLY A 129 4.83 -0.18 -1.74
N ARG A 130 4.30 0.17 -2.92
CA ARG A 130 3.45 1.35 -3.16
C ARG A 130 2.11 0.88 -3.71
N HIS A 131 1.03 1.36 -3.12
CA HIS A 131 -0.34 0.96 -3.46
C HIS A 131 -1.16 2.20 -3.74
N GLN A 132 -1.86 2.22 -4.86
CA GLN A 132 -2.75 3.32 -5.23
C GLN A 132 -4.19 2.83 -5.09
N ILE A 133 -5.00 3.61 -4.39
CA ILE A 133 -6.42 3.33 -4.17
C ILE A 133 -7.19 4.56 -4.61
N ARG A 134 -8.16 4.37 -5.49
CA ARG A 134 -9.04 5.44 -5.96
C ARG A 134 -10.42 5.28 -5.35
N PHE A 135 -10.98 6.37 -4.86
CA PHE A 135 -12.32 6.35 -4.29
C PHE A 135 -13.03 7.70 -4.44
N ARG A 136 -14.36 7.66 -4.39
CA ARG A 136 -15.22 8.83 -4.28
C ARG A 136 -15.86 8.89 -2.91
N VAL A 137 -15.93 10.09 -2.37
CA VAL A 137 -16.71 10.43 -1.18
C VAL A 137 -17.92 11.24 -1.64
N ASP A 138 -19.11 10.83 -1.21
CA ASP A 138 -20.36 11.57 -1.40
C ASP A 138 -20.98 11.81 -0.02
N LYS A 139 -21.17 13.08 0.35
CA LYS A 139 -21.69 13.52 1.64
C LYS A 139 -23.10 14.04 1.50
N THR A 140 -23.89 13.85 2.55
CA THR A 140 -25.24 14.42 2.63
C THR A 140 -25.21 15.88 3.05
N GLU A 141 -24.32 16.22 3.99
CA GLU A 141 -24.20 17.56 4.53
C GLU A 141 -22.76 18.11 4.49
N LEU A 142 -22.62 19.43 4.41
CA LEU A 142 -21.33 20.09 4.29
C LEU A 142 -20.53 20.08 5.60
N HIS A 143 -21.23 20.28 6.72
CA HIS A 143 -20.62 20.68 7.99
C HIS A 143 -19.95 19.54 8.77
N TYR A 144 -20.34 18.30 8.50
CA TYR A 144 -19.83 17.16 9.24
C TYR A 144 -18.54 16.60 8.67
N SER A 145 -17.68 16.07 9.52
CA SER A 145 -16.34 15.62 9.11
C SER A 145 -16.36 14.15 8.69
N THR A 146 -15.92 13.87 7.47
CA THR A 146 -15.58 12.53 6.96
C THR A 146 -14.06 12.44 6.94
N VAL A 147 -13.48 11.35 7.47
CA VAL A 147 -12.02 11.14 7.46
C VAL A 147 -11.67 9.98 6.54
N PHE A 148 -10.56 10.09 5.81
CA PHE A 148 -9.99 9.00 5.04
C PHE A 148 -8.47 8.91 5.23
N GLY A 149 -7.92 7.70 5.12
CA GLY A 149 -6.48 7.48 5.20
C GLY A 149 -6.13 6.03 5.50
N ILE A 150 -5.21 5.81 6.43
CA ILE A 150 -4.75 4.50 6.85
C ILE A 150 -4.83 4.31 8.38
N ILE A 151 -4.80 3.05 8.77
CA ILE A 151 -4.81 2.60 10.17
C ILE A 151 -4.00 1.31 10.31
N ALA A 152 -3.39 1.08 11.48
CA ALA A 152 -2.77 -0.20 11.78
C ALA A 152 -3.85 -1.28 11.92
N LYS A 153 -3.61 -2.47 11.34
CA LYS A 153 -4.55 -3.60 11.39
C LYS A 153 -4.96 -3.99 12.81
N MET A 154 -4.00 -3.96 13.74
CA MET A 154 -4.18 -4.38 15.13
C MET A 154 -5.02 -3.40 15.96
N GLU A 155 -5.28 -2.20 15.44
CA GLU A 155 -6.08 -1.19 16.14
C GLU A 155 -7.51 -1.69 16.36
N THR A 156 -8.00 -1.59 17.59
CA THR A 156 -9.36 -1.99 17.96
C THR A 156 -10.40 -0.96 17.54
N LEU A 157 -11.58 -1.42 17.10
CA LEU A 157 -12.67 -0.57 16.60
C LEU A 157 -13.62 -0.05 17.72
N SER A 158 -13.19 0.11 18.97
CA SER A 158 -14.12 0.49 20.06
C SER A 158 -14.16 1.99 20.37
N LYS A 159 -13.17 2.75 19.91
CA LYS A 159 -13.00 4.20 20.15
C LYS A 159 -12.38 4.85 18.92
N TRP A 160 -12.23 6.17 18.94
CA TRP A 160 -11.45 6.87 17.91
C TRP A 160 -10.05 6.22 17.79
N PRO A 161 -9.63 5.82 16.58
CA PRO A 161 -8.42 5.05 16.41
C PRO A 161 -7.16 5.88 16.66
N SER A 162 -6.36 5.42 17.60
CA SER A 162 -5.10 6.05 18.00
C SER A 162 -4.00 5.88 16.94
N SER A 163 -4.07 4.83 16.13
CA SER A 163 -3.10 4.60 15.05
C SER A 163 -3.53 5.20 13.69
N CYS A 164 -4.50 6.11 13.66
CA CYS A 164 -5.03 6.65 12.40
C CYS A 164 -4.17 7.78 11.85
N TYR A 165 -3.95 7.75 10.53
CA TYR A 165 -3.30 8.80 9.75
C TYR A 165 -4.12 9.10 8.51
N GLY A 166 -4.39 10.37 8.24
CA GLY A 166 -5.27 10.72 7.13
C GLY A 166 -5.71 12.18 7.14
N TRP A 167 -6.77 12.46 6.41
CA TRP A 167 -7.33 13.80 6.24
C TRP A 167 -8.84 13.77 6.37
N SER A 168 -9.42 14.91 6.73
CA SER A 168 -10.86 15.12 6.58
C SER A 168 -11.21 16.12 5.49
N ASN A 169 -12.50 16.12 5.14
CA ASN A 169 -13.08 17.04 4.18
C ASN A 169 -13.07 18.52 4.61
N ASP A 170 -12.60 18.86 5.81
CA ASP A 170 -12.41 20.24 6.29
C ASP A 170 -10.95 20.72 6.12
N ASP A 171 -10.14 20.00 5.33
CA ASP A 171 -8.72 20.25 5.10
C ASP A 171 -7.83 20.13 6.34
N THR A 172 -8.33 19.45 7.38
CA THR A 172 -7.55 19.09 8.56
C THR A 172 -6.94 17.71 8.37
N TYR A 173 -5.95 17.38 9.20
CA TYR A 173 -5.28 16.08 9.12
C TYR A 173 -5.14 15.40 10.47
N TYR A 174 -5.05 14.08 10.41
CA TYR A 174 -4.87 13.20 11.55
C TYR A 174 -3.48 12.57 11.52
N SER A 175 -2.80 12.61 12.66
CA SER A 175 -1.50 11.97 12.85
C SER A 175 -1.48 11.28 14.20
N ASN A 176 -1.33 9.95 14.19
CA ASN A 176 -1.45 9.12 15.40
C ASN A 176 -2.76 9.41 16.16
N GLY A 177 -3.87 9.43 15.43
CA GLY A 177 -5.21 9.66 15.97
C GLY A 177 -5.48 11.08 16.48
N ASN A 178 -4.45 11.94 16.57
CA ASN A 178 -4.61 13.33 16.99
C ASN A 178 -5.00 14.20 15.79
N TYR A 179 -5.91 15.12 16.05
CA TYR A 179 -6.40 16.10 15.09
C TYR A 179 -5.48 17.33 15.04
N TYR A 180 -5.19 17.79 13.84
CA TYR A 180 -4.39 18.99 13.60
C TYR A 180 -5.08 19.89 12.58
N SER A 181 -5.39 21.13 12.98
CA SER A 181 -5.85 22.15 12.04
C SER A 181 -4.68 22.66 11.20
N ASN A 182 -4.89 22.74 9.90
CA ASN A 182 -3.91 23.34 9.02
C ASN A 182 -4.07 24.86 9.07
N ASN A 183 -3.36 25.52 9.99
CA ASN A 183 -3.44 26.98 10.15
C ASN A 183 -2.80 27.75 8.97
N ASN A 184 -2.05 27.05 8.12
CA ASN A 184 -1.48 27.64 6.93
C ASN A 184 -2.54 27.70 5.83
N SER A 185 -2.69 28.88 5.23
CA SER A 185 -3.56 29.35 4.14
C SER A 185 -3.49 28.56 2.83
N MET A 186 -3.03 27.32 2.90
CA MET A 186 -2.72 26.46 1.79
C MET A 186 -4.01 25.81 1.28
N GLY A 187 -4.93 26.63 0.76
CA GLY A 187 -6.09 26.27 -0.08
C GLY A 187 -7.15 25.35 0.53
N ASN A 188 -8.42 25.75 0.42
CA ASN A 188 -9.56 24.88 0.64
C ASN A 188 -9.59 23.81 -0.48
N ASP A 189 -9.01 22.65 -0.21
CA ASP A 189 -8.87 21.58 -1.20
C ASP A 189 -10.10 20.66 -1.16
N LEU A 190 -10.52 20.28 0.04
CA LEU A 190 -11.69 19.46 0.31
C LEU A 190 -12.81 20.27 0.97
N SER A 191 -12.47 21.32 1.71
CA SER A 191 -13.42 22.15 2.45
C SER A 191 -14.45 22.77 1.52
N GLY A 192 -15.72 22.67 1.91
CA GLY A 192 -16.84 23.14 1.12
C GLY A 192 -17.29 22.20 -0.01
N GLN A 193 -16.79 20.96 -0.07
CA GLN A 193 -17.23 19.97 -1.06
C GLN A 193 -18.07 18.86 -0.44
N ILE A 194 -19.20 18.54 -1.08
CA ILE A 194 -20.05 17.40 -0.74
C ILE A 194 -19.76 16.15 -1.58
N SER A 195 -19.01 16.28 -2.67
CA SER A 195 -18.61 15.13 -3.50
C SER A 195 -17.23 15.38 -4.09
N PHE A 196 -16.32 14.43 -3.93
CA PHE A 196 -14.95 14.51 -4.42
C PHE A 196 -14.33 13.14 -4.65
N THR A 197 -13.43 13.07 -5.63
CA THR A 197 -12.68 11.86 -6.00
C THR A 197 -11.21 12.02 -5.65
N ILE A 198 -10.67 11.02 -4.96
CA ILE A 198 -9.31 11.01 -4.43
C ILE A 198 -8.57 9.78 -4.93
N GLN A 199 -7.29 9.97 -5.25
CA GLN A 199 -6.32 8.89 -5.35
C GLN A 199 -5.45 8.92 -4.10
N LEU A 200 -5.53 7.89 -3.28
CA LEU A 200 -4.69 7.69 -2.10
C LEU A 200 -3.53 6.77 -2.48
N LEU A 201 -2.31 7.28 -2.34
CA LEU A 201 -1.10 6.51 -2.45
C LEU A 201 -0.61 6.11 -1.06
N VAL A 202 -0.47 4.81 -0.84
CA VAL A 202 0.10 4.21 0.38
C VAL A 202 1.49 3.69 0.05
N ASP A 203 2.52 4.42 0.48
CA ASP A 203 3.93 4.10 0.24
C ASP A 203 4.54 3.51 1.50
N CYS A 204 4.48 2.18 1.62
CA CYS A 204 4.97 1.45 2.78
C CYS A 204 6.51 1.52 2.86
N ASP A 205 7.18 1.48 1.71
CA ASP A 205 8.64 1.52 1.63
C ASP A 205 9.20 2.85 2.17
N ASN A 206 8.55 3.97 1.84
CA ASN A 206 8.94 5.30 2.31
C ASN A 206 8.17 5.78 3.55
N ARG A 207 7.31 4.93 4.13
CA ARG A 207 6.53 5.19 5.36
C ARG A 207 5.69 6.46 5.26
N LYS A 208 5.00 6.65 4.14
CA LYS A 208 4.18 7.84 3.91
C LYS A 208 2.88 7.52 3.18
N ILE A 209 1.92 8.41 3.33
CA ILE A 209 0.70 8.40 2.54
C ILE A 209 0.58 9.74 1.81
N GLN A 210 0.00 9.71 0.62
CA GLN A 210 -0.29 10.90 -0.15
C GLN A 210 -1.71 10.81 -0.69
N TYR A 211 -2.42 11.93 -0.77
CA TYR A 211 -3.63 11.98 -1.55
C TYR A 211 -3.49 12.99 -2.69
N PHE A 212 -4.09 12.67 -3.82
CA PHE A 212 -4.26 13.55 -4.96
C PHE A 212 -5.74 13.79 -5.20
N ASN A 213 -6.16 15.05 -5.15
CA ASN A 213 -7.52 15.45 -5.44
C ASN A 213 -7.68 15.65 -6.95
N GLU A 214 -8.54 14.85 -7.57
CA GLU A 214 -8.66 14.83 -9.02
C GLU A 214 -9.26 16.11 -9.60
N LYS A 215 -10.06 16.85 -8.82
CA LYS A 215 -10.73 18.06 -9.27
C LYS A 215 -9.80 19.26 -9.20
N THR A 216 -9.17 19.47 -8.04
CA THR A 216 -8.28 20.63 -7.79
C THR A 216 -6.87 20.40 -8.28
N LYS A 217 -6.49 19.15 -8.56
CA LYS A 217 -5.13 18.70 -8.91
C LYS A 217 -4.10 18.95 -7.81
N ASN A 218 -4.55 19.20 -6.58
CA ASN A 218 -3.67 19.33 -5.44
C ASN A 218 -3.22 17.96 -4.93
N MET A 219 -2.02 17.93 -4.36
CA MET A 219 -1.47 16.76 -3.70
C MET A 219 -1.05 17.12 -2.28
N ARG A 220 -1.36 16.25 -1.32
CA ARG A 220 -0.88 16.36 0.07
C ARG A 220 -0.16 15.09 0.48
N GLU A 221 0.74 15.24 1.43
CA GLU A 221 1.56 14.14 1.95
C GLU A 221 1.56 14.16 3.48
N LEU A 222 1.57 12.96 4.08
CA LEU A 222 1.80 12.74 5.50
C LEU A 222 2.84 11.64 5.69
N ASN A 223 3.82 11.92 6.55
CA ASN A 223 4.78 10.92 7.02
C ASN A 223 4.20 10.12 8.17
N ILE A 224 4.45 8.81 8.18
CA ILE A 224 3.90 7.89 9.17
C ILE A 224 4.97 7.49 10.18
N ASN A 225 4.62 7.60 11.47
CA ASN A 225 5.47 7.08 12.53
C ASN A 225 5.10 5.62 12.82
N LEU A 226 5.97 4.68 12.46
CA LEU A 226 5.73 3.24 12.64
C LEU A 226 5.63 2.79 14.11
N THR A 227 6.16 3.56 15.07
CA THR A 227 5.95 3.25 16.49
C THR A 227 4.51 3.50 16.94
N LYS A 228 3.77 4.29 16.16
CA LYS A 228 2.40 4.72 16.43
C LYS A 228 1.39 4.04 15.51
N CYS A 229 1.75 3.82 14.25
CA CYS A 229 0.96 3.06 13.29
C CYS A 229 1.84 1.98 12.65
N PRO A 230 2.02 0.83 13.34
CA PRO A 230 2.83 -0.27 12.83
C PRO A 230 2.13 -0.97 11.66
N PHE A 231 2.92 -1.64 10.82
CA PHE A 231 2.41 -2.54 9.78
C PHE A 231 1.69 -3.77 10.37
N PRO A 232 0.80 -4.42 9.60
CA PRO A 232 0.27 -3.99 8.30
C PRO A 232 -0.72 -2.83 8.45
N TRP A 233 -0.78 -1.98 7.43
CA TRP A 233 -1.78 -0.93 7.30
C TRP A 233 -3.01 -1.42 6.54
N GLN A 234 -4.15 -0.81 6.82
CA GLN A 234 -5.39 -0.95 6.04
C GLN A 234 -5.90 0.45 5.70
N ILE A 235 -6.59 0.61 4.56
CA ILE A 235 -7.32 1.86 4.31
C ILE A 235 -8.43 2.02 5.34
N PHE A 236 -8.71 3.26 5.73
CA PHE A 236 -9.65 3.63 6.78
C PHE A 236 -10.52 4.78 6.31
N PHE A 237 -11.82 4.67 6.58
CA PHE A 237 -12.80 5.73 6.33
C PHE A 237 -13.70 5.90 7.55
N TYR A 238 -13.91 7.14 7.97
CA TYR A 238 -14.88 7.55 8.99
C TYR A 238 -16.03 8.28 8.32
N LEU A 239 -17.26 7.89 8.64
CA LEU A 239 -18.49 8.48 8.12
C LEU A 239 -19.30 9.05 9.28
N HIS A 240 -19.79 10.28 9.13
CA HIS A 240 -20.52 10.95 10.20
C HIS A 240 -22.03 10.87 9.97
N GLU A 241 -22.52 11.40 8.85
CA GLU A 241 -23.96 11.58 8.65
C GLU A 241 -24.63 10.41 7.95
N ALA A 242 -25.88 10.17 8.33
CA ALA A 242 -26.72 9.18 7.67
C ALA A 242 -26.86 9.52 6.18
N GLY A 243 -26.49 8.57 5.33
CA GLY A 243 -26.45 8.72 3.88
C GLY A 243 -25.06 9.08 3.32
N ASP A 244 -24.08 9.45 4.16
CA ASP A 244 -22.70 9.60 3.70
C ASP A 244 -22.21 8.29 3.08
N ARG A 245 -21.48 8.40 1.97
CA ARG A 245 -21.10 7.28 1.13
C ARG A 245 -19.64 7.35 0.72
N ILE A 246 -18.98 6.19 0.77
CA ILE A 246 -17.67 5.94 0.14
C ILE A 246 -17.86 4.91 -0.97
N GLN A 247 -17.26 5.15 -2.11
CA GLN A 247 -17.21 4.20 -3.22
C GLN A 247 -15.76 4.02 -3.69
N LEU A 248 -15.25 2.80 -3.61
CA LEU A 248 -14.01 2.39 -4.27
C LEU A 248 -14.24 2.34 -5.79
N LEU A 249 -13.29 2.83 -6.59
CA LEU A 249 -13.39 3.03 -8.04
C LEU A 249 -12.40 2.19 -8.83
#